data_AF-A0A920C8V9-F1
#
_entry.id   AF-A0A920C8V9-F1
#
_cell.length_a   1.000
_cell.length_b   1.000
_cell.length_c   1.000
_cell.angle_alpha   90.00
_cell.angle_beta   90.00
_cell.angle_gamma   90.00
#
_symmetry.space_group_name_H-M   'P 1'
#
loop_
_entity.id
_entity.type
_entity.pdbx_description
1 polymer ?
#
loop_
_entity_poly.entity_id
_entity_poly.type
_entity_poly.pdbx_seq_one_letter_code
_entity_poly.pdbx_strand_id
1 'polypeptide(L)'
;MKKILSKTLQLSVILTLLVTMIGPAVSLADSTSVKDELKEYKITEAFVTETLEKNKEGLWEKVGYNKVNSTTETIRNGNQVQTILYMIEDHYDLDGNFLKSTIKHEEFINDLSTGKALEKKNKIELDKPSTQLIENLSMDQPIITLSANQEDSLSKYLSQQVSQLQEVDYKETEGYTQEHLDNLVKMAKEVMAQLEEDNHLTAANGAYDNYYNTNNFNGNFTVQALSYAPQRYLQVTGNSIGNRKNADGLTQFQRNIDNYKEYIIRHMMAETYAEVGSWWQLLTLMITFAAGFSGPPGWVMFVSQSVAAFDIFRNMTSFSYATQARLSYSRTAAQYLDNATEMLVWTGKHFDLNNVKVTSVLGY
;
A
#
# COMPACT_ATOMS: atom_id res chain seq x y z
N MET A 1 67.33 -15.74 11.84
CA MET A 1 66.41 -16.87 11.53
C MET A 1 65.21 -16.30 10.78
N LYS A 2 65.13 -16.53 9.46
CA LYS A 2 64.05 -17.29 8.77
C LYS A 2 62.62 -16.79 9.13
N LYS A 3 61.96 -16.01 8.24
CA LYS A 3 60.93 -16.45 7.25
C LYS A 3 59.63 -16.90 7.98
N ILE A 4 58.42 -16.35 7.82
CA ILE A 4 57.58 -16.17 6.61
C ILE A 4 56.23 -15.50 6.99
N LEU A 5 55.71 -14.71 6.04
CA LEU A 5 54.33 -14.31 5.68
C LEU A 5 53.11 -14.73 6.55
N SER A 6 52.17 -13.78 6.75
CA SER A 6 50.88 -13.68 6.01
C SER A 6 50.24 -12.28 6.28
N LYS A 7 50.03 -11.41 5.28
CA LYS A 7 48.76 -11.20 4.52
C LYS A 7 47.54 -11.00 5.44
N THR A 8 46.65 -10.01 5.38
CA THR A 8 46.23 -8.94 4.42
C THR A 8 45.16 -8.12 5.20
N LEU A 9 45.24 -6.79 5.31
CA LEU A 9 44.55 -5.78 4.49
C LEU A 9 43.03 -5.99 4.28
N GLN A 10 42.21 -5.16 4.96
CA GLN A 10 40.97 -4.49 4.50
C GLN A 10 40.43 -3.67 5.69
N LEU A 11 40.78 -2.38 5.82
CA LEU A 11 40.08 -1.24 5.20
C LEU A 11 38.58 -1.20 5.53
N SER A 12 38.22 -0.94 6.78
CA SER A 12 36.86 -0.52 7.16
C SER A 12 36.82 0.99 7.30
N VAL A 13 36.51 1.64 6.18
CA VAL A 13 36.02 3.02 6.14
C VAL A 13 34.69 3.04 6.90
N ILE A 14 34.71 3.48 8.16
CA ILE A 14 33.50 3.93 8.84
C ILE A 14 33.25 5.33 8.30
N LEU A 15 32.48 5.41 7.22
CA LEU A 15 31.95 6.65 6.69
C LEU A 15 30.85 7.10 7.66
N THR A 16 31.23 7.88 8.67
CA THR A 16 30.31 8.62 9.52
C THR A 16 29.73 9.76 8.68
N LEU A 17 28.73 9.45 7.85
CA LEU A 17 27.85 10.47 7.27
C LEU A 17 26.82 10.81 8.34
N LEU A 18 27.22 11.72 9.23
CA LEU A 18 26.29 12.60 9.94
C LEU A 18 25.64 13.48 8.86
N VAL A 19 24.60 12.98 8.21
CA VAL A 19 23.68 13.87 7.50
C VAL A 19 22.83 14.50 8.59
N THR A 20 23.17 15.73 8.97
CA THR A 20 22.19 16.64 9.53
C THR A 20 21.13 16.85 8.45
N MET A 21 20.13 15.97 8.39
CA MET A 21 18.92 16.22 7.62
C MET A 21 18.15 17.30 8.38
N ILE A 22 18.52 18.54 8.12
CA ILE A 22 17.52 19.60 8.08
C ILE A 22 16.69 19.26 6.85
N GLY A 23 15.76 18.32 7.01
CA GLY A 23 14.76 18.06 5.98
C GLY A 23 14.04 19.39 5.71
N PRO A 24 13.73 19.73 4.46
CA PRO A 24 12.77 20.79 4.22
C PRO A 24 11.53 20.40 5.02
N ALA A 25 11.06 21.30 5.90
CA ALA A 25 9.78 21.13 6.55
C ALA A 25 8.77 20.73 5.47
N VAL A 26 8.30 19.48 5.54
CA VAL A 26 7.27 19.00 4.64
C VAL A 26 6.06 19.86 4.99
N SER A 27 5.81 20.86 4.16
CA SER A 27 4.59 21.65 4.20
C SER A 27 3.47 20.69 3.81
N LEU A 28 2.94 19.99 4.81
CA LEU A 28 1.67 19.28 4.72
C LEU A 28 0.60 20.36 4.57
N ALA A 29 0.32 20.69 3.31
CA ALA A 29 -0.72 21.59 2.80
C ALA A 29 -1.22 22.59 3.85
N ASP A 30 -0.65 23.79 3.81
CA ASP A 30 -1.07 24.94 4.61
C ASP A 30 -2.57 25.18 4.40
N SER A 31 -3.38 24.82 5.40
CA SER A 31 -4.83 24.95 5.38
C SER A 31 -5.21 26.41 5.69
N THR A 32 -4.88 27.31 4.79
CA THR A 32 -5.30 28.72 4.90
C THR A 32 -6.11 29.11 3.67
N SER A 33 -7.43 29.23 3.90
CA SER A 33 -8.45 29.95 3.12
C SER A 33 -8.13 30.20 1.64
N VAL A 34 -8.50 29.27 0.77
CA VAL A 34 -8.36 29.41 -0.68
C VAL A 34 -9.70 29.87 -1.26
N LYS A 35 -9.71 31.06 -1.86
CA LYS A 35 -10.75 31.50 -2.81
C LYS A 35 -10.91 30.44 -3.90
N ASP A 36 -12.14 30.22 -4.36
CA ASP A 36 -12.55 29.25 -5.39
C ASP A 36 -11.70 29.25 -6.68
N GLU A 37 -10.50 28.69 -6.64
CA GLU A 37 -9.67 28.44 -7.82
C GLU A 37 -9.81 26.97 -8.23
N LEU A 38 -10.15 26.77 -9.50
CA LEU A 38 -10.12 25.46 -10.15
C LEU A 38 -8.70 24.91 -10.09
N LYS A 39 -8.52 23.73 -9.49
CA LYS A 39 -7.25 23.02 -9.47
C LYS A 39 -7.39 21.69 -10.20
N GLU A 40 -6.60 21.54 -11.25
CA GLU A 40 -6.57 20.33 -12.07
C GLU A 40 -5.22 19.64 -11.95
N TYR A 41 -5.31 18.32 -11.91
CA TYR A 41 -4.21 17.44 -11.62
C TYR A 41 -4.35 16.20 -12.48
N LYS A 42 -3.30 15.81 -13.18
CA LYS A 42 -3.31 14.66 -14.08
C LYS A 42 -2.03 13.87 -13.93
N ILE A 43 -2.18 12.56 -13.76
CA ILE A 43 -1.07 11.61 -13.61
C ILE A 43 -1.31 10.48 -14.60
N THR A 44 -0.33 10.19 -15.45
CA THR A 44 -0.38 9.07 -16.40
C THR A 44 0.78 8.13 -16.14
N GLU A 45 0.50 6.85 -15.99
CA GLU A 45 1.45 5.86 -15.49
C GLU A 45 1.34 4.53 -16.21
N ALA A 46 2.45 3.79 -16.21
CA ALA A 46 2.51 2.39 -16.61
C ALA A 46 3.26 1.60 -15.53
N PHE A 47 2.62 0.55 -15.01
CA PHE A 47 3.16 -0.21 -13.87
C PHE A 47 2.68 -1.67 -13.82
N VAL A 48 3.38 -2.51 -13.06
CA VAL A 48 3.08 -3.93 -12.84
C VAL A 48 2.74 -4.15 -11.38
N THR A 49 1.66 -4.89 -11.11
CA THR A 49 1.25 -5.24 -9.74
C THR A 49 0.88 -6.71 -9.67
N GLU A 50 0.98 -7.31 -8.48
CA GLU A 50 0.53 -8.69 -8.28
C GLU A 50 -1.00 -8.77 -8.20
N THR A 51 -1.50 -9.95 -8.57
CA THR A 51 -2.90 -10.33 -8.35
C THR A 51 -2.93 -11.41 -7.27
N LEU A 52 -3.71 -11.17 -6.22
CA LEU A 52 -3.87 -12.06 -5.08
C LEU A 52 -5.33 -12.48 -4.94
N GLU A 53 -5.54 -13.74 -4.57
CA GLU A 53 -6.86 -14.30 -4.24
C GLU A 53 -6.81 -15.05 -2.92
N LYS A 54 -7.93 -15.08 -2.18
CA LYS A 54 -8.01 -15.86 -0.94
C LYS A 54 -8.05 -17.36 -1.26
N ASN A 55 -7.11 -18.11 -0.70
CA ASN A 55 -7.08 -19.56 -0.73
C ASN A 55 -8.19 -20.16 0.18
N LYS A 56 -8.25 -21.49 0.27
CA LYS A 56 -9.25 -22.21 1.10
C LYS A 56 -9.11 -21.92 2.61
N GLU A 57 -7.96 -21.43 3.05
CA GLU A 57 -7.70 -21.06 4.44
C GLU A 57 -8.08 -19.60 4.74
N GLY A 58 -8.47 -18.84 3.72
CA GLY A 58 -8.80 -17.42 3.82
C GLY A 58 -7.59 -16.48 3.68
N LEU A 59 -6.42 -17.02 3.35
CA LEU A 59 -5.18 -16.26 3.16
C LEU A 59 -5.03 -15.86 1.69
N TRP A 60 -4.62 -14.61 1.44
CA TRP A 60 -4.25 -14.09 0.14
C TRP A 60 -3.01 -14.80 -0.40
N GLU A 61 -3.12 -15.39 -1.58
CA GLU A 61 -2.03 -16.01 -2.30
C GLU A 61 -1.90 -15.37 -3.69
N LYS A 62 -0.65 -15.20 -4.14
CA LYS A 62 -0.36 -14.71 -5.47
C LYS A 62 -0.85 -15.72 -6.51
N VAL A 63 -1.72 -15.26 -7.41
CA VAL A 63 -2.27 -16.06 -8.52
C VAL A 63 -1.81 -15.57 -9.89
N GLY A 64 -1.13 -14.42 -9.94
CA GLY A 64 -0.67 -13.82 -11.18
C GLY A 64 -0.17 -12.40 -11.00
N TYR A 65 -0.20 -11.64 -12.08
CA TYR A 65 0.14 -10.21 -12.09
C TYR A 65 -0.64 -9.48 -13.17
N ASN A 66 -0.74 -8.16 -13.02
CA ASN A 66 -1.32 -7.26 -14.01
C ASN A 66 -0.26 -6.32 -14.53
N LYS A 67 -0.23 -6.12 -15.84
CA LYS A 67 0.38 -4.95 -16.46
C LYS A 67 -0.70 -3.88 -16.56
N VAL A 68 -0.40 -2.66 -16.15
CA VAL A 68 -1.41 -1.60 -16.00
C VAL A 68 -0.96 -0.33 -16.71
N ASN A 69 -1.86 0.27 -17.46
CA ASN A 69 -1.78 1.68 -17.83
C ASN A 69 -2.93 2.43 -17.18
N SER A 70 -2.65 3.61 -16.65
CA SER A 70 -3.69 4.45 -16.06
C SER A 70 -3.44 5.92 -16.28
N THR A 71 -4.53 6.67 -16.43
CA THR A 71 -4.57 8.12 -16.29
C THR A 71 -5.57 8.44 -15.20
N THR A 72 -5.11 9.11 -14.14
CA THR A 72 -5.97 9.65 -13.09
C THR A 72 -6.00 11.16 -13.21
N GLU A 73 -7.21 11.72 -13.21
CA GLU A 73 -7.46 13.16 -13.23
C GLU A 73 -8.22 13.54 -11.96
N THR A 74 -7.81 14.65 -11.32
CA THR A 74 -8.53 15.24 -10.19
C THR A 74 -8.80 16.69 -10.48
N ILE A 75 -10.07 17.06 -10.40
CA ILE A 75 -10.58 18.40 -10.65
C ILE A 75 -11.24 18.88 -9.37
N ARG A 76 -10.70 19.94 -8.75
CA ARG A 76 -11.30 20.57 -7.57
C ARG A 76 -11.82 21.94 -7.93
N ASN A 77 -13.11 22.17 -7.70
CA ASN A 77 -13.80 23.44 -7.90
C ASN A 77 -14.57 23.80 -6.61
N GLY A 78 -13.98 24.65 -5.78
CA GLY A 78 -14.50 24.96 -4.44
C GLY A 78 -14.66 23.70 -3.58
N ASN A 79 -15.90 23.43 -3.17
CA ASN A 79 -16.26 22.25 -2.36
C ASN A 79 -16.50 20.97 -3.18
N GLN A 80 -16.53 21.05 -4.51
CA GLN A 80 -16.69 19.87 -5.35
C GLN A 80 -15.32 19.32 -5.76
N VAL A 81 -15.15 18.01 -5.59
CA VAL A 81 -13.98 17.26 -6.10
C VAL A 81 -14.48 16.18 -7.04
N GLN A 82 -13.96 16.17 -8.25
CA GLN A 82 -14.16 15.10 -9.21
C GLN A 82 -12.85 14.34 -9.40
N THR A 83 -12.90 13.01 -9.32
CA THR A 83 -11.79 12.12 -9.66
C THR A 83 -12.21 11.23 -10.81
N ILE A 84 -11.40 11.17 -11.85
CA ILE A 84 -11.64 10.40 -13.07
C ILE A 84 -10.48 9.44 -13.25
N LEU A 85 -10.77 8.17 -13.51
CA LEU A 85 -9.79 7.13 -13.78
C LEU A 85 -10.07 6.47 -15.12
N TYR A 86 -9.09 6.55 -16.02
CA TYR A 86 -9.00 5.73 -17.22
C TYR A 86 -7.95 4.65 -16.98
N MET A 87 -8.29 3.38 -17.20
CA MET A 87 -7.37 2.29 -16.89
C MET A 87 -7.50 1.11 -17.85
N ILE A 88 -6.37 0.49 -18.17
CA ILE A 88 -6.29 -0.81 -18.84
C ILE A 88 -5.43 -1.72 -17.98
N GLU A 89 -5.93 -2.91 -17.68
CA GLU A 89 -5.22 -3.97 -16.97
C GLU A 89 -5.12 -5.22 -17.85
N ASP A 90 -3.92 -5.59 -18.26
CA ASP A 90 -3.67 -6.90 -18.88
C ASP A 90 -3.32 -7.90 -17.78
N HIS A 91 -4.13 -8.94 -17.63
CA HIS A 91 -4.01 -9.95 -16.59
C HIS A 91 -3.22 -11.16 -17.09
N TYR A 92 -2.28 -11.62 -16.27
CA TYR A 92 -1.43 -12.78 -16.54
C TYR A 92 -1.44 -13.74 -15.35
N ASP A 93 -1.32 -15.04 -15.62
CA ASP A 93 -1.11 -16.04 -14.58
C ASP A 93 0.36 -16.08 -14.08
N LEU A 94 0.67 -17.00 -13.17
CA LEU A 94 2.02 -17.18 -12.64
C LEU A 94 3.05 -17.67 -13.68
N ASP A 95 2.59 -18.33 -14.74
CA ASP A 95 3.43 -18.85 -15.83
C ASP A 95 3.66 -17.79 -16.93
N GLY A 96 3.04 -16.61 -16.79
CA GLY A 96 3.11 -15.52 -17.73
C GLY A 96 2.17 -15.66 -18.92
N ASN A 97 1.20 -16.58 -18.88
CA ASN A 97 0.17 -16.67 -19.90
C ASN A 97 -0.82 -15.53 -19.74
N PHE A 98 -1.12 -14.87 -20.85
CA PHE A 98 -2.15 -13.85 -20.89
C PHE A 98 -3.53 -14.47 -20.67
N LEU A 99 -4.33 -13.85 -19.80
CA LEU A 99 -5.67 -14.30 -19.44
C LEU A 99 -6.74 -13.45 -20.09
N LYS A 100 -6.67 -12.13 -19.89
CA LYS A 100 -7.64 -11.14 -20.40
C LYS A 100 -7.10 -9.73 -20.23
N SER A 101 -7.74 -8.76 -20.88
CA SER A 101 -7.54 -7.34 -20.63
C SER A 101 -8.82 -6.71 -20.12
N THR A 102 -8.74 -5.85 -19.11
CA THR A 102 -9.88 -5.10 -18.58
C THR A 102 -9.67 -3.62 -18.87
N ILE A 103 -10.59 -3.01 -19.63
CA ILE A 103 -10.63 -1.55 -19.80
C ILE A 103 -11.66 -1.01 -18.81
N LYS A 104 -11.28 -0.03 -17.98
CA LYS A 104 -12.12 0.59 -16.95
C LYS A 104 -12.20 2.10 -17.13
N HIS A 105 -13.37 2.64 -16.83
CA HIS A 105 -13.60 4.06 -16.64
C HIS A 105 -14.41 4.28 -15.38
N GLU A 106 -13.84 5.04 -14.44
CA GLU A 106 -14.49 5.38 -13.19
C GLU A 106 -14.48 6.89 -12.97
N GLU A 107 -15.61 7.44 -12.56
CA GLU A 107 -15.75 8.83 -12.15
C GLU A 107 -16.37 8.87 -10.75
N PHE A 108 -15.84 9.73 -9.89
CA PHE A 108 -16.39 9.98 -8.56
C PHE A 108 -16.44 11.49 -8.33
N ILE A 109 -17.64 12.00 -8.06
CA ILE A 109 -17.89 13.41 -7.77
C ILE A 109 -18.35 13.51 -6.33
N ASN A 110 -17.64 14.25 -5.51
CA ASN A 110 -17.94 14.43 -4.09
C ASN A 110 -18.11 15.90 -3.75
N ASP A 111 -19.15 16.19 -2.95
CA ASP A 111 -19.36 17.48 -2.34
C ASP A 111 -18.82 17.46 -0.90
N LEU A 112 -17.68 18.13 -0.69
CA LEU A 112 -17.00 18.23 0.59
C LEU A 112 -17.80 18.95 1.68
N SER A 113 -18.85 19.68 1.33
CA SER A 113 -19.71 20.35 2.31
C SER A 113 -20.79 19.44 2.86
N THR A 114 -21.29 18.50 2.05
CA THR A 114 -22.42 17.64 2.42
C THR A 114 -22.05 16.17 2.59
N GLY A 115 -20.91 15.73 2.05
CA GLY A 115 -20.51 14.33 1.99
C GLY A 115 -21.36 13.49 1.03
N LYS A 116 -22.18 14.13 0.19
CA LYS A 116 -22.92 13.44 -0.87
C LYS A 116 -22.00 13.22 -2.06
N ALA A 117 -22.07 12.03 -2.64
CA ALA A 117 -21.28 11.70 -3.82
C ALA A 117 -22.09 10.99 -4.91
N LEU A 118 -21.57 11.12 -6.12
CA LEU A 118 -22.01 10.38 -7.30
C LEU A 118 -20.84 9.56 -7.81
N GLU A 119 -21.10 8.31 -8.18
CA GLU A 119 -20.12 7.45 -8.84
C GLU A 119 -20.63 6.93 -10.17
N LYS A 120 -19.70 6.72 -11.09
CA LYS A 120 -19.91 6.10 -12.38
C LYS A 120 -18.80 5.09 -12.57
N LYS A 121 -19.12 3.84 -12.86
CA LYS A 121 -18.15 2.77 -13.08
C LYS A 121 -18.56 1.98 -14.30
N ASN A 122 -17.68 1.90 -15.28
CA ASN A 122 -17.86 1.04 -16.44
C ASN A 122 -16.60 0.23 -16.73
N LYS A 123 -16.79 -0.98 -17.25
CA LYS A 123 -15.71 -1.84 -17.69
C LYS A 123 -16.12 -2.74 -18.86
N ILE A 124 -15.15 -3.11 -19.67
CA ILE A 124 -15.25 -4.23 -20.63
C ILE A 124 -14.04 -5.14 -20.49
N GLU A 125 -14.21 -6.39 -20.90
CA GLU A 125 -13.12 -7.37 -20.97
C GLU A 125 -12.82 -7.69 -22.44
N LEU A 126 -11.53 -7.82 -22.76
CA LEU A 126 -11.02 -8.17 -24.08
C LEU A 126 -10.15 -9.44 -23.99
N ASP A 127 -10.08 -10.17 -25.09
CA ASP A 127 -9.34 -11.43 -25.24
C ASP A 127 -7.92 -11.25 -25.79
N LYS A 128 -7.40 -10.02 -25.78
CA LYS A 128 -6.04 -9.69 -26.24
C LYS A 128 -5.37 -8.62 -25.37
N PRO A 129 -4.04 -8.67 -25.19
CA PRO A 129 -3.29 -7.62 -24.51
C PRO A 129 -3.58 -6.24 -25.10
N SER A 130 -3.78 -5.25 -24.23
CA SER A 130 -4.13 -3.89 -24.62
C SER A 130 -3.26 -2.83 -23.93
N THR A 131 -2.37 -3.21 -23.01
CA THR A 131 -1.43 -2.26 -22.43
C THR A 131 -0.29 -1.89 -23.39
N GLN A 132 0.20 -0.66 -23.27
CA GLN A 132 1.32 -0.10 -24.02
C GLN A 132 2.48 0.30 -23.10
N LEU A 133 3.66 0.44 -23.70
CA LEU A 133 4.89 0.93 -23.04
C LEU A 133 5.32 0.09 -21.81
N ILE A 134 4.90 -1.17 -21.74
CA ILE A 134 5.03 -2.00 -20.54
C ILE A 134 5.67 -3.37 -20.81
N GLU A 135 6.23 -3.55 -22.01
CA GLU A 135 6.83 -4.82 -22.44
C GLU A 135 7.99 -5.24 -21.54
N ASN A 136 8.82 -4.29 -21.15
CA ASN A 136 10.03 -4.51 -20.34
C ASN A 136 9.80 -4.41 -18.82
N LEU A 137 8.57 -4.17 -18.36
CA LEU A 137 8.31 -4.09 -16.91
C LEU A 137 8.11 -5.47 -16.29
N SER A 138 8.59 -5.60 -15.06
CA SER A 138 8.48 -6.79 -14.21
C SER A 138 8.27 -6.37 -12.75
N MET A 139 8.01 -7.33 -11.86
CA MET A 139 7.93 -7.03 -10.42
C MET A 139 9.22 -6.44 -9.84
N ASP A 140 10.37 -6.66 -10.48
CA ASP A 140 11.64 -6.10 -10.02
C ASP A 140 11.83 -4.62 -10.36
N GLN A 141 11.14 -4.16 -11.41
CA GLN A 141 11.09 -2.78 -11.88
C GLN A 141 9.62 -2.48 -12.19
N PRO A 142 8.78 -2.25 -11.18
CA PRO A 142 7.34 -2.35 -11.36
C PRO A 142 6.71 -1.04 -11.84
N ILE A 143 7.43 0.08 -11.88
CA ILE A 143 6.97 1.36 -12.45
C ILE A 143 8.02 1.87 -13.43
N ILE A 144 7.60 2.46 -14.56
CA ILE A 144 8.47 3.32 -15.37
C ILE A 144 8.18 4.80 -15.16
N THR A 145 9.24 5.61 -15.19
CA THR A 145 9.12 7.05 -15.43
C THR A 145 8.86 7.28 -16.91
N LEU A 146 7.74 7.93 -17.23
CA LEU A 146 7.40 8.31 -18.59
C LEU A 146 8.00 9.69 -18.91
N SER A 147 8.42 9.89 -20.16
CA SER A 147 8.65 11.25 -20.67
C SER A 147 7.32 11.93 -20.96
N ALA A 148 7.27 13.27 -20.99
CA ALA A 148 6.05 14.02 -21.29
C ALA A 148 5.36 13.57 -22.60
N ASN A 149 6.13 13.27 -23.65
CA ASN A 149 5.58 12.75 -24.91
C ASN A 149 4.94 11.36 -24.76
N GLN A 150 5.50 10.51 -23.90
CA GLN A 150 4.94 9.19 -23.60
C GLN A 150 3.69 9.31 -22.73
N GLU A 151 3.68 10.20 -21.74
CA GLU A 151 2.50 10.50 -20.94
C GLU A 151 1.34 10.98 -21.80
N ASP A 152 1.58 11.96 -22.69
CA ASP A 152 0.57 12.50 -23.61
C ASP A 152 0.04 11.42 -24.57
N SER A 153 0.93 10.61 -25.13
CA SER A 153 0.55 9.54 -26.05
C SER A 153 -0.26 8.46 -25.37
N LEU A 154 0.18 8.03 -24.17
CA LEU A 154 -0.51 7.01 -23.38
C LEU A 154 -1.87 7.52 -22.89
N SER A 155 -1.96 8.77 -22.45
CA SER A 155 -3.22 9.36 -22.02
C SER A 155 -4.24 9.44 -23.15
N LYS A 156 -3.83 9.88 -24.35
CA LYS A 156 -4.71 9.87 -25.53
C LYS A 156 -5.17 8.47 -25.90
N TYR A 157 -4.26 7.49 -25.82
CA TYR A 157 -4.60 6.10 -26.06
C TYR A 157 -5.64 5.58 -25.07
N LEU A 158 -5.47 5.84 -23.77
CA LEU A 158 -6.42 5.47 -22.73
C LEU A 158 -7.80 6.09 -22.94
N SER A 159 -7.87 7.38 -23.24
CA SER A 159 -9.14 8.06 -23.57
C SER A 159 -9.84 7.44 -24.77
N GLN A 160 -9.09 7.05 -25.82
CA GLN A 160 -9.64 6.38 -26.99
C GLN A 160 -10.13 4.95 -26.70
N GLN A 161 -9.46 4.21 -25.80
CA GLN A 161 -9.94 2.89 -25.38
C GLN A 161 -11.22 3.01 -24.55
N VAL A 162 -11.26 3.97 -23.62
CA VAL A 162 -12.43 4.21 -22.78
C VAL A 162 -13.64 4.72 -23.56
N SER A 163 -13.46 5.44 -24.67
CA SER A 163 -14.59 5.87 -25.51
C SER A 163 -15.36 4.72 -26.17
N GLN A 164 -14.84 3.49 -26.10
CA GLN A 164 -15.54 2.28 -26.58
C GLN A 164 -16.52 1.72 -25.54
N LEU A 165 -16.41 2.16 -24.28
CA LEU A 165 -17.29 1.74 -23.20
C LEU A 165 -18.69 2.31 -23.44
N GLN A 166 -19.71 1.53 -23.09
CA GLN A 166 -21.10 2.01 -23.11
C GLN A 166 -21.26 3.18 -22.14
N GLU A 167 -22.16 4.11 -22.44
CA GLU A 167 -22.49 5.14 -21.46
C GLU A 167 -23.28 4.50 -20.31
N VAL A 168 -22.94 4.88 -19.08
CA VAL A 168 -23.65 4.43 -17.87
C VAL A 168 -23.94 5.65 -17.01
N ASP A 169 -25.10 5.64 -16.37
CA ASP A 169 -25.54 6.73 -15.51
C ASP A 169 -24.76 6.77 -14.20
N TYR A 170 -24.70 7.98 -13.63
CA TYR A 170 -24.24 8.18 -12.27
C TYR A 170 -25.20 7.54 -11.26
N LYS A 171 -24.63 7.01 -10.19
CA LYS A 171 -25.34 6.46 -9.04
C LYS A 171 -24.96 7.25 -7.79
N GLU A 172 -25.94 7.54 -6.95
CA GLU A 172 -25.66 8.09 -5.62
C GLU A 172 -24.86 7.09 -4.79
N THR A 173 -23.86 7.60 -4.08
CA THR A 173 -23.02 6.83 -3.17
C THR A 173 -22.64 7.69 -1.97
N GLU A 174 -22.05 7.05 -0.96
CA GLU A 174 -21.53 7.76 0.21
C GLU A 174 -20.21 8.45 -0.14
N GLY A 175 -20.11 9.72 0.22
CA GLY A 175 -18.91 10.54 0.04
C GLY A 175 -18.26 10.90 1.36
N TYR A 176 -17.51 12.00 1.38
CA TYR A 176 -16.81 12.50 2.57
C TYR A 176 -16.82 14.02 2.63
N THR A 177 -16.82 14.56 3.85
CA THR A 177 -16.76 16.01 4.07
C THR A 177 -15.32 16.50 4.16
N GLN A 178 -15.11 17.81 4.06
CA GLN A 178 -13.81 18.43 4.37
C GLN A 178 -13.38 18.14 5.82
N GLU A 179 -14.32 18.13 6.76
CA GLU A 179 -14.04 17.78 8.15
C GLU A 179 -13.51 16.34 8.29
N HIS A 180 -14.04 15.39 7.52
CA HIS A 180 -13.49 14.03 7.49
C HIS A 180 -12.02 14.04 7.04
N LEU A 181 -11.68 14.78 5.99
CA LEU A 181 -10.29 14.90 5.49
C LEU A 181 -9.37 15.60 6.50
N ASP A 182 -9.84 16.67 7.13
CA ASP A 182 -9.04 17.43 8.09
C ASP A 182 -8.74 16.59 9.34
N ASN A 183 -9.73 15.83 9.82
CA ASN A 183 -9.55 14.88 10.91
C ASN A 183 -8.56 13.78 10.52
N LEU A 184 -8.62 13.27 9.30
CA LEU A 184 -7.66 12.29 8.78
C LEU A 184 -6.21 12.81 8.80
N VAL A 185 -6.00 13.99 8.23
CA VAL A 185 -4.68 14.63 8.17
C VAL A 185 -4.17 14.95 9.57
N LYS A 186 -5.05 15.43 10.46
CA LYS A 186 -4.70 15.73 11.86
C LYS A 186 -4.24 14.48 12.60
N MET A 187 -5.00 13.38 12.51
CA MET A 187 -4.63 12.13 13.17
C MET A 187 -3.29 11.59 12.66
N ALA A 188 -3.04 11.66 11.34
CA ALA A 188 -1.74 11.28 10.78
C ALA A 188 -0.60 12.15 11.34
N LYS A 189 -0.79 13.48 11.41
CA LYS A 189 0.21 14.40 11.95
C LYS A 189 0.52 14.13 13.44
N GLU A 190 -0.50 13.93 14.27
CA GLU A 190 -0.32 13.69 15.71
C GLU A 190 0.48 12.41 15.99
N VAL A 191 0.23 11.34 15.25
CA VAL A 191 0.98 10.08 15.40
C VAL A 191 2.39 10.18 14.83
N MET A 192 2.61 10.91 13.72
CA MET A 192 3.96 11.15 13.19
C MET A 192 4.85 11.87 14.21
N ALA A 193 4.31 12.86 14.92
CA ALA A 193 5.04 13.59 15.95
C ALA A 193 5.46 12.68 17.13
N GLN A 194 4.61 11.72 17.53
CA GLN A 194 4.93 10.76 18.60
C GLN A 194 6.08 9.82 18.22
N LEU A 195 6.14 9.39 16.95
CA LEU A 195 7.21 8.51 16.45
C LEU A 195 8.59 9.19 16.36
N GLU A 196 8.62 10.50 16.12
CA GLU A 196 9.88 11.26 16.08
C GLU A 196 10.48 11.49 17.48
N GLU A 197 9.66 11.50 18.53
CA GLU A 197 10.08 11.64 19.92
C GLU A 197 10.59 10.30 20.52
N ASP A 198 9.98 9.17 20.15
CA ASP A 198 10.33 7.83 20.65
C ASP A 198 11.26 7.07 19.68
N ASN A 199 12.55 7.43 19.69
CA ASN A 199 13.59 6.86 18.83
C ASN A 199 14.02 5.43 19.27
N HIS A 200 13.08 4.48 19.24
CA HIS A 200 13.29 3.07 19.58
C HIS A 200 13.16 2.16 18.36
N LEU A 201 14.05 2.32 17.39
CA LEU A 201 14.29 1.29 16.37
C LEU A 201 14.93 0.07 17.04
N THR A 202 14.10 -0.85 17.55
CA THR A 202 14.56 -2.22 17.79
C THR A 202 14.77 -2.87 16.43
N ALA A 203 15.93 -3.51 16.23
CA ALA A 203 16.25 -4.22 15.00
C ALA A 203 15.34 -5.45 14.84
N ALA A 204 14.13 -5.22 14.32
CA ALA A 204 13.14 -6.25 14.05
C ALA A 204 13.03 -6.50 12.54
N ASN A 205 12.79 -7.75 12.15
CA ASN A 205 12.56 -8.06 10.75
C ASN A 205 11.10 -7.75 10.40
N GLY A 206 10.89 -6.61 9.75
CA GLY A 206 9.58 -6.12 9.37
C GLY A 206 9.62 -4.69 8.88
N ALA A 207 8.45 -4.05 8.83
CA ALA A 207 8.29 -2.62 8.61
C ALA A 207 7.28 -2.09 9.62
N TYR A 208 7.62 -0.97 10.26
CA TYR A 208 6.86 -0.42 11.39
C TYR A 208 6.65 -1.47 12.50
N ASP A 209 5.50 -1.50 13.16
CA ASP A 209 5.17 -2.42 14.26
C ASP A 209 4.74 -3.83 13.82
N ASN A 210 4.84 -4.14 12.53
CA ASN A 210 4.54 -5.46 11.97
C ASN A 210 5.87 -6.19 11.72
N TYR A 211 6.20 -7.17 12.57
CA TYR A 211 7.54 -7.77 12.57
C TYR A 211 7.58 -9.21 13.08
N TYR A 212 8.73 -9.83 12.86
CA TYR A 212 9.15 -11.03 13.57
C TYR A 212 10.59 -10.92 14.08
N ASN A 213 10.86 -11.61 15.18
CA ASN A 213 12.17 -11.82 15.76
C ASN A 213 12.35 -13.30 16.03
N THR A 214 13.51 -13.86 15.66
CA THR A 214 13.81 -15.27 15.84
C THR A 214 15.20 -15.43 16.43
N ASN A 215 15.34 -16.40 17.32
CA ASN A 215 16.64 -16.84 17.84
C ASN A 215 16.92 -18.24 17.31
N ASN A 216 17.78 -18.33 16.30
CA ASN A 216 18.11 -19.59 15.62
C ASN A 216 18.82 -20.61 16.53
N PHE A 217 19.39 -20.20 17.67
CA PHE A 217 20.08 -21.12 18.58
C PHE A 217 19.12 -21.89 19.47
N ASN A 218 18.05 -21.24 19.93
CA ASN A 218 17.12 -21.86 20.88
C ASN A 218 15.69 -21.98 20.35
N GLY A 219 15.41 -21.51 19.14
CA GLY A 219 14.09 -21.60 18.51
C GLY A 219 13.06 -20.59 19.03
N ASN A 220 13.43 -19.72 19.97
CA ASN A 220 12.50 -18.72 20.49
C ASN A 220 12.15 -17.72 19.40
N PHE A 221 10.87 -17.37 19.32
CA PHE A 221 10.39 -16.35 18.40
C PHE A 221 9.39 -15.42 19.06
N THR A 222 9.31 -14.21 18.48
CA THR A 222 8.25 -13.24 18.69
C THR A 222 7.74 -12.84 17.31
N VAL A 223 6.44 -12.90 17.09
CA VAL A 223 5.77 -12.40 15.88
C VAL A 223 4.71 -11.40 16.28
N GLN A 224 4.56 -10.32 15.52
CA GLN A 224 3.63 -9.24 15.81
C GLN A 224 3.02 -8.70 14.51
N ALA A 225 1.70 -8.53 14.51
CA ALA A 225 0.97 -7.88 13.42
C ALA A 225 -0.19 -7.04 13.97
N LEU A 226 -0.55 -6.02 13.21
CA LEU A 226 -1.70 -5.16 13.48
C LEU A 226 -2.96 -6.01 13.65
N SER A 227 -3.74 -5.71 14.69
CA SER A 227 -5.00 -6.42 14.97
C SER A 227 -6.19 -5.73 14.30
N TYR A 228 -7.37 -6.35 14.41
CA TYR A 228 -8.65 -5.70 14.06
C TYR A 228 -9.15 -4.73 15.13
N ALA A 229 -8.34 -4.36 16.12
CA ALA A 229 -8.65 -3.30 17.06
C ALA A 229 -7.74 -2.08 16.77
N PRO A 230 -8.27 -0.84 16.83
CA PRO A 230 -7.50 0.36 16.51
C PRO A 230 -6.25 0.49 17.39
N GLN A 231 -5.11 0.78 16.78
CA GLN A 231 -3.80 0.93 17.44
C GLN A 231 -3.40 -0.27 18.32
N ARG A 232 -3.95 -1.46 18.06
CA ARG A 232 -3.62 -2.68 18.81
C ARG A 232 -2.95 -3.67 17.90
N TYR A 233 -1.95 -4.35 18.44
CA TYR A 233 -1.23 -5.41 17.77
C TYR A 233 -1.43 -6.71 18.53
N LEU A 234 -1.52 -7.80 17.79
CA LEU A 234 -1.40 -9.14 18.36
C LEU A 234 0.06 -9.54 18.32
N GLN A 235 0.56 -10.04 19.44
CA GLN A 235 1.90 -10.55 19.56
C GLN A 235 1.84 -12.01 20.04
N VAL A 236 2.57 -12.89 19.37
CA VAL A 236 2.73 -14.29 19.76
C VAL A 236 4.21 -14.54 20.02
N THR A 237 4.50 -15.06 21.22
CA THR A 237 5.83 -15.52 21.59
C THR A 237 5.81 -17.03 21.77
N GLY A 238 6.86 -17.72 21.35
CA GLY A 238 6.88 -19.18 21.39
C GLY A 238 8.23 -19.77 21.05
N ASN A 239 8.24 -21.09 20.83
CA ASN A 239 9.42 -21.84 20.42
C ASN A 239 9.11 -22.76 19.21
N SER A 240 9.99 -22.76 18.21
CA SER A 240 9.85 -23.58 17.00
C SER A 240 10.62 -24.91 17.05
N ILE A 241 11.61 -25.07 17.94
CA ILE A 241 12.39 -26.30 18.06
C ILE A 241 11.52 -27.41 18.65
N GLY A 242 11.50 -28.56 17.98
CA GLY A 242 10.71 -29.71 18.42
C GLY A 242 9.20 -29.54 18.22
N ASN A 243 8.73 -28.42 17.67
CA ASN A 243 7.32 -28.17 17.39
C ASN A 243 7.12 -27.78 15.92
N ARG A 244 6.79 -28.78 15.09
CA ARG A 244 6.59 -28.59 13.64
C ARG A 244 5.51 -27.55 13.32
N LYS A 245 4.41 -27.54 14.07
CA LYS A 245 3.32 -26.58 13.83
C LYS A 245 3.80 -25.15 14.05
N ASN A 246 4.53 -24.89 15.14
CA ASN A 246 5.13 -23.59 15.38
C ASN A 246 6.19 -23.21 14.34
N ALA A 247 7.00 -24.16 13.87
CA ALA A 247 7.97 -23.91 12.82
C ALA A 247 7.31 -23.53 11.49
N ASP A 248 6.31 -24.30 11.05
CA ASP A 248 5.57 -24.06 9.81
C ASP A 248 4.80 -22.72 9.89
N GLY A 249 4.13 -22.45 11.02
CA GLY A 249 3.44 -21.18 11.27
C GLY A 249 4.38 -19.98 11.31
N LEU A 250 5.57 -20.12 11.92
CA LEU A 250 6.58 -19.07 11.91
C LEU A 250 7.06 -18.77 10.49
N THR A 251 7.42 -19.79 9.70
CA THR A 251 7.87 -19.59 8.31
C THR A 251 6.81 -18.93 7.44
N GLN A 252 5.54 -19.34 7.56
CA GLN A 252 4.44 -18.72 6.82
C GLN A 252 4.22 -17.26 7.24
N PHE A 253 4.31 -16.96 8.55
CA PHE A 253 4.20 -15.59 9.05
C PHE A 253 5.34 -14.70 8.55
N GLN A 254 6.57 -15.19 8.60
CA GLN A 254 7.76 -14.49 8.09
C GLN A 254 7.58 -14.10 6.63
N ARG A 255 7.13 -15.03 5.79
CA ARG A 255 6.87 -14.76 4.37
C ARG A 255 5.84 -13.64 4.16
N ASN A 256 4.76 -13.61 4.95
CA ASN A 256 3.76 -12.54 4.85
C ASN A 256 4.34 -11.18 5.28
N ILE A 257 5.13 -11.14 6.35
CA ILE A 257 5.79 -9.89 6.80
C ILE A 257 6.87 -9.42 5.82
N ASP A 258 7.65 -10.35 5.25
CA ASP A 258 8.68 -10.01 4.27
C ASP A 258 8.04 -9.46 2.98
N ASN A 259 6.95 -10.06 2.50
CA ASN A 259 6.20 -9.54 1.36
C ASN A 259 5.54 -8.18 1.66
N TYR A 260 4.92 -8.02 2.82
CA TYR A 260 4.40 -6.74 3.30
C TYR A 260 5.48 -5.65 3.29
N LYS A 261 6.65 -5.97 3.87
CA LYS A 261 7.81 -5.09 3.93
C LYS A 261 8.34 -4.73 2.54
N GLU A 262 8.42 -5.70 1.63
CA GLU A 262 8.89 -5.47 0.25
C GLU A 262 8.01 -4.43 -0.45
N TYR A 263 6.68 -4.59 -0.38
CA TYR A 263 5.76 -3.62 -0.98
C TYR A 263 5.89 -2.22 -0.39
N ILE A 264 6.05 -2.12 0.93
CA ILE A 264 6.22 -0.85 1.60
C ILE A 264 7.54 -0.18 1.23
N ILE A 265 8.65 -0.90 1.40
CA ILE A 265 9.99 -0.32 1.31
C ILE A 265 10.44 -0.17 -0.14
N ARG A 266 10.11 -1.12 -1.02
CA ARG A 266 10.59 -1.11 -2.41
C ARG A 266 9.61 -0.47 -3.38
N HIS A 267 8.30 -0.65 -3.17
CA HIS A 267 7.30 -0.25 -4.15
C HIS A 267 6.55 1.03 -3.76
N MET A 268 6.32 1.25 -2.46
CA MET A 268 5.66 2.44 -1.97
C MET A 268 6.62 3.55 -1.55
N MET A 269 7.82 3.22 -1.03
CA MET A 269 8.76 4.23 -0.55
C MET A 269 9.17 5.21 -1.64
N ALA A 270 8.71 6.45 -1.50
CA ALA A 270 9.19 7.59 -2.28
C ALA A 270 10.41 8.21 -1.58
N GLU A 271 10.94 9.29 -2.16
CA GLU A 271 12.11 10.00 -1.65
C GLU A 271 11.97 10.46 -0.18
N THR A 272 10.73 10.53 0.36
CA THR A 272 10.47 10.86 1.76
C THR A 272 9.81 9.71 2.52
N TYR A 273 10.40 9.33 3.65
CA TYR A 273 9.88 8.30 4.56
C TYR A 273 8.52 8.67 5.18
N ALA A 274 8.23 9.97 5.26
CA ALA A 274 7.02 10.52 5.87
C ALA A 274 5.73 10.07 5.18
N GLU A 275 5.72 9.91 3.85
CA GLU A 275 4.50 9.59 3.09
C GLU A 275 4.02 8.16 3.31
N VAL A 276 4.95 7.21 3.37
CA VAL A 276 4.63 5.83 3.70
C VAL A 276 4.18 5.71 5.16
N GLY A 277 4.77 6.53 6.05
CA GLY A 277 4.35 6.64 7.45
C GLY A 277 2.91 7.12 7.58
N SER A 278 2.53 8.16 6.85
CA SER A 278 1.14 8.66 6.83
C SER A 278 0.16 7.61 6.33
N TRP A 279 0.51 6.83 5.30
CA TRP A 279 -0.32 5.71 4.86
C TRP A 279 -0.46 4.62 5.93
N TRP A 280 0.66 4.18 6.52
CA TRP A 280 0.68 3.12 7.52
C TRP A 280 -0.22 3.48 8.72
N GLN A 281 -0.23 4.73 9.14
CA GLN A 281 -1.07 5.19 10.25
C GLN A 281 -2.56 5.05 9.99
N LEU A 282 -3.03 5.21 8.75
CA LEU A 282 -4.45 5.06 8.45
C LEU A 282 -4.89 3.61 8.58
N LEU A 283 -4.00 2.69 8.22
CA LEU A 283 -4.22 1.26 8.49
C LEU A 283 -4.32 1.02 9.99
N THR A 284 -3.41 1.57 10.81
CA THR A 284 -3.38 1.32 12.27
C THR A 284 -4.53 1.98 13.02
N LEU A 285 -4.92 3.19 12.61
CA LEU A 285 -6.05 3.93 13.14
C LEU A 285 -7.40 3.37 12.70
N MET A 286 -7.41 2.38 11.80
CA MET A 286 -8.62 1.66 11.43
C MET A 286 -9.73 2.60 10.91
N ILE A 287 -9.35 3.73 10.31
CA ILE A 287 -10.31 4.74 9.88
C ILE A 287 -11.28 4.08 8.91
N THR A 288 -12.55 4.09 9.28
CA THR A 288 -13.62 3.54 8.47
C THR A 288 -13.85 4.47 7.29
N PHE A 289 -13.33 4.10 6.11
CA PHE A 289 -13.51 4.87 4.89
C PHE A 289 -14.82 4.51 4.15
N ALA A 290 -15.33 3.28 4.33
CA ALA A 290 -16.63 2.83 3.83
C ALA A 290 -17.08 1.51 4.51
N ALA A 291 -18.40 1.32 4.70
CA ALA A 291 -19.05 0.04 5.01
C ALA A 291 -18.66 -0.69 6.31
N GLY A 292 -18.11 -0.01 7.32
CA GLY A 292 -17.86 -0.59 8.65
C GLY A 292 -16.68 -1.58 8.73
N PHE A 293 -15.87 -1.68 7.67
CA PHE A 293 -14.62 -2.44 7.68
C PHE A 293 -13.45 -1.54 8.07
N SER A 294 -12.52 -2.11 8.82
CA SER A 294 -11.41 -1.39 9.42
C SER A 294 -10.13 -2.24 9.40
N GLY A 295 -8.98 -1.59 9.52
CA GLY A 295 -7.68 -2.26 9.47
C GLY A 295 -7.31 -2.73 8.06
N PRO A 296 -6.42 -3.74 7.94
CA PRO A 296 -5.96 -4.22 6.64
C PRO A 296 -7.10 -4.67 5.69
N PRO A 297 -8.10 -5.47 6.13
CA PRO A 297 -9.24 -5.82 5.27
C PRO A 297 -10.05 -4.62 4.80
N GLY A 298 -10.28 -3.65 5.69
CA GLY A 298 -11.01 -2.42 5.36
C GLY A 298 -10.32 -1.60 4.29
N TRP A 299 -8.99 -1.48 4.36
CA TRP A 299 -8.20 -0.81 3.34
C TRP A 299 -8.25 -1.54 2.00
N VAL A 300 -8.12 -2.87 2.00
CA VAL A 300 -8.20 -3.68 0.76
C VAL A 300 -9.55 -3.48 0.08
N MET A 301 -10.63 -3.50 0.86
CA MET A 301 -11.98 -3.25 0.36
C MET A 301 -12.14 -1.82 -0.19
N PHE A 302 -11.69 -0.83 0.57
CA PHE A 302 -11.79 0.58 0.19
C PHE A 302 -11.08 0.88 -1.13
N VAL A 303 -9.82 0.46 -1.27
CA VAL A 303 -9.02 0.67 -2.49
C VAL A 303 -9.58 -0.10 -3.69
N SER A 304 -10.18 -1.27 -3.47
CA SER A 304 -10.69 -2.11 -4.55
C SER A 304 -12.04 -1.64 -5.11
N GLN A 305 -12.78 -0.85 -4.35
CA GLN A 305 -14.17 -0.53 -4.69
C GLN A 305 -14.39 0.91 -5.16
N SER A 306 -13.43 1.82 -5.00
CA SER A 306 -13.70 3.21 -5.30
C SER A 306 -12.47 4.00 -5.75
N VAL A 307 -12.61 4.67 -6.90
CA VAL A 307 -11.70 5.75 -7.32
C VAL A 307 -11.65 6.90 -6.28
N ALA A 308 -12.64 7.03 -5.39
CA ALA A 308 -12.59 7.94 -4.25
C ALA A 308 -11.38 7.69 -3.32
N ALA A 309 -10.90 6.44 -3.26
CA ALA A 309 -9.72 6.08 -2.48
C ALA A 309 -8.47 6.84 -2.95
N PHE A 310 -8.40 7.18 -4.24
CA PHE A 310 -7.31 7.98 -4.76
C PHE A 310 -7.30 9.40 -4.18
N ASP A 311 -8.45 10.09 -4.15
CA ASP A 311 -8.50 11.47 -3.63
C ASP A 311 -8.23 11.51 -2.13
N ILE A 312 -8.78 10.56 -1.37
CA ILE A 312 -8.44 10.43 0.05
C ILE A 312 -6.93 10.20 0.21
N PHE A 313 -6.34 9.22 -0.50
CA PHE A 313 -4.90 8.94 -0.49
C PHE A 313 -4.07 10.19 -0.83
N ARG A 314 -4.52 10.99 -1.79
CA ARG A 314 -3.91 12.25 -2.20
C ARG A 314 -3.96 13.35 -1.15
N ASN A 315 -5.04 13.48 -0.40
CA ASN A 315 -5.13 14.47 0.67
C ASN A 315 -4.21 14.14 1.85
N MET A 316 -3.77 12.88 1.97
CA MET A 316 -2.93 12.40 3.08
C MET A 316 -1.44 12.32 2.73
N THR A 317 -1.09 12.47 1.45
CA THR A 317 0.27 12.33 0.93
C THR A 317 0.61 13.51 0.01
N SER A 318 1.83 13.60 -0.53
CA SER A 318 2.07 14.62 -1.55
C SER A 318 1.38 14.28 -2.87
N PHE A 319 1.20 15.30 -3.68
CA PHE A 319 0.68 15.14 -5.04
C PHE A 319 1.53 14.20 -5.89
N SER A 320 2.86 14.26 -5.77
CA SER A 320 3.81 13.38 -6.46
C SER A 320 3.76 11.92 -6.00
N TYR A 321 3.23 11.67 -4.81
CA TYR A 321 3.13 10.34 -4.24
C TYR A 321 1.81 9.66 -4.60
N ALA A 322 0.71 10.41 -4.54
CA ALA A 322 -0.63 9.93 -4.80
C ALA A 322 -0.80 9.49 -6.26
N THR A 323 -0.53 8.22 -6.49
CA THR A 323 -0.42 7.58 -7.82
C THR A 323 -1.23 6.30 -7.80
N GLN A 324 -1.73 5.89 -8.97
CA GLN A 324 -2.53 4.68 -9.05
C GLN A 324 -1.67 3.43 -8.81
N ALA A 325 -0.39 3.49 -9.18
CA ALA A 325 0.59 2.46 -8.88
C ALA A 325 0.75 2.27 -7.36
N ARG A 326 1.04 3.36 -6.62
CA ARG A 326 1.20 3.27 -5.15
C ARG A 326 -0.09 2.89 -4.44
N LEU A 327 -1.24 3.33 -4.93
CA LEU A 327 -2.53 2.88 -4.39
C LEU A 327 -2.69 1.36 -4.57
N SER A 328 -2.32 0.81 -5.72
CA SER A 328 -2.34 -0.64 -5.99
C SER A 328 -1.35 -1.43 -5.13
N TYR A 329 -0.15 -0.89 -4.90
CA TYR A 329 0.84 -1.47 -3.99
C TYR A 329 0.40 -1.43 -2.54
N SER A 330 -0.25 -0.35 -2.13
CA SER A 330 -0.82 -0.22 -0.78
C SER A 330 -1.88 -1.28 -0.50
N ARG A 331 -2.71 -1.61 -1.50
CA ARG A 331 -3.66 -2.72 -1.40
C ARG A 331 -2.93 -4.04 -1.20
N THR A 332 -1.90 -4.29 -1.99
CA THR A 332 -1.14 -5.55 -1.92
C THR A 332 -0.42 -5.71 -0.59
N ALA A 333 0.20 -4.64 -0.08
CA ALA A 333 0.77 -4.63 1.27
C ALA A 333 -0.30 -4.95 2.32
N ALA A 334 -1.47 -4.31 2.25
CA ALA A 334 -2.56 -4.58 3.18
C ALA A 334 -3.10 -6.03 3.10
N GLN A 335 -3.08 -6.68 1.93
CA GLN A 335 -3.43 -8.10 1.79
C GLN A 335 -2.43 -9.02 2.49
N TYR A 336 -1.13 -8.78 2.35
CA TYR A 336 -0.12 -9.55 3.10
C TYR A 336 -0.18 -9.29 4.60
N LEU A 337 -0.50 -8.06 5.01
CA LEU A 337 -0.73 -7.75 6.42
C LEU A 337 -2.00 -8.44 6.95
N ASP A 338 -3.09 -8.49 6.18
CA ASP A 338 -4.30 -9.23 6.53
C ASP A 338 -3.98 -10.72 6.77
N ASN A 339 -3.15 -11.35 5.94
CA ASN A 339 -2.69 -12.71 6.21
C ASN A 339 -1.99 -12.84 7.56
N ALA A 340 -1.05 -11.94 7.85
CA ALA A 340 -0.33 -11.96 9.13
C ALA A 340 -1.29 -11.76 10.30
N THR A 341 -2.26 -10.84 10.19
CA THR A 341 -3.31 -10.61 11.18
C THR A 341 -4.18 -11.86 11.39
N GLU A 342 -4.71 -12.46 10.32
CA GLU A 342 -5.53 -13.67 10.35
C GLU A 342 -4.78 -14.82 11.04
N MET A 343 -3.48 -14.99 10.76
CA MET A 343 -2.66 -16.02 11.40
C MET A 343 -2.57 -15.85 12.93
N LEU A 344 -2.53 -14.61 13.43
CA LEU A 344 -2.47 -14.34 14.87
C LEU A 344 -3.86 -14.36 15.51
N VAL A 345 -4.90 -13.89 14.81
CA VAL A 345 -6.30 -14.01 15.29
C VAL A 345 -6.68 -15.47 15.45
N TRP A 346 -6.36 -16.29 14.45
CA TRP A 346 -6.55 -17.74 14.49
C TRP A 346 -5.26 -18.46 14.89
N THR A 347 -4.58 -17.98 15.95
CA THR A 347 -3.31 -18.56 16.43
C THR A 347 -3.38 -20.09 16.52
N GLY A 348 -4.48 -20.66 17.01
CA GLY A 348 -4.62 -22.12 17.15
C GLY A 348 -4.65 -22.90 15.84
N LYS A 349 -4.82 -22.27 14.67
CA LYS A 349 -4.66 -22.92 13.35
C LYS A 349 -3.19 -23.00 12.96
N HIS A 350 -2.41 -21.95 13.21
CA HIS A 350 -1.04 -21.80 12.71
C HIS A 350 0.04 -22.12 13.74
N PHE A 351 -0.29 -22.04 15.03
CA PHE A 351 0.61 -22.29 16.15
C PHE A 351 -0.03 -23.29 17.13
N ASP A 352 0.82 -23.97 17.90
CA ASP A 352 0.42 -24.84 18.99
C ASP A 352 0.21 -24.02 20.27
N LEU A 353 -1.05 -23.86 20.66
CA LEU A 353 -1.48 -23.07 21.81
C LEU A 353 -0.88 -23.52 23.15
N ASN A 354 -0.40 -24.77 23.25
CA ASN A 354 0.26 -25.24 24.47
C ASN A 354 1.71 -24.74 24.59
N ASN A 355 2.28 -24.22 23.51
CA ASN A 355 3.68 -23.87 23.39
C ASN A 355 3.91 -22.42 22.94
N VAL A 356 2.84 -21.61 22.92
CA VAL A 356 2.91 -20.18 22.60
C VAL A 356 2.12 -19.36 23.60
N LYS A 357 2.52 -18.10 23.75
CA LYS A 357 1.81 -17.08 24.52
C LYS A 357 1.33 -15.99 23.57
N VAL A 358 0.02 -15.72 23.59
CA VAL A 358 -0.62 -14.64 22.84
C VAL A 358 -0.85 -13.45 23.77
N THR A 359 -0.50 -12.26 23.32
CA THR A 359 -0.73 -11.00 24.03
C THR A 359 -1.21 -9.95 23.06
N SER A 360 -2.04 -9.01 23.53
CA SER A 360 -2.30 -7.76 22.82
C SER A 360 -1.38 -6.69 23.35
N VAL A 361 -0.72 -5.96 22.46
CA VAL A 361 0.13 -4.81 22.78
C VAL A 361 -0.45 -3.56 22.14
N LEU A 362 -0.23 -2.41 22.77
CA LEU A 362 -0.54 -1.13 22.15
C LEU A 362 0.54 -0.88 21.10
N GLY A 363 0.13 -0.48 19.90
CA GLY A 363 1.04 0.04 18.90
C GLY A 363 1.42 1.47 19.21
N TYR A 364 2.44 1.95 18.51
CA TYR A 364 2.83 3.35 18.56
C TYR A 364 1.90 4.22 17.70
#